data_AF-A0A6H1K5C5-F1
#
_entry.id   AF-A0A6H1K5C5-F1
#
_cell.length_a   1.000
_cell.length_b   1.000
_cell.length_c   1.000
_cell.angle_alpha   90.00
_cell.angle_beta   90.00
_cell.angle_gamma   90.00
#
_symmetry.space_group_name_H-M   'P 1'
#
loop_
_entity.id
_entity.type
_entity.pdbx_description
1 polymer ?
#
loop_
_entity_poly.entity_id
_entity_poly.type
_entity_poly.pdbx_seq_one_letter_code
_entity_poly.pdbx_strand_id
1 'polypeptide(L)' 'MGTQYPEQDPHNAPGLGPGDGVPPEETPQGEGSTGAETGPRDKQTRGWAKGPAIALGILVVLCAAFFIAYAVTVAL' A
#
# COMPACT_ATOMS: atom_id res chain seq x y z
N MET A 1 7.35 -1.91 -47.29
CA MET A 1 8.06 -3.14 -46.89
C MET A 1 7.65 -3.44 -45.46
N GLY A 2 6.71 -4.38 -45.28
CA GLY A 2 6.16 -4.71 -43.96
C GLY A 2 7.09 -5.64 -43.19
N THR A 3 7.41 -5.29 -41.95
CA THR A 3 8.17 -6.11 -41.01
C THR A 3 7.38 -7.36 -40.65
N GLN A 4 7.80 -8.51 -41.20
CA GLN A 4 7.30 -9.82 -40.78
C GLN A 4 7.95 -10.15 -39.43
N TYR A 5 7.19 -10.05 -38.35
CA TYR A 5 7.58 -10.63 -37.08
C TYR A 5 7.46 -12.15 -37.21
N PRO A 6 8.45 -12.96 -36.78
CA PRO A 6 8.30 -14.41 -36.77
C PRO A 6 7.12 -14.75 -35.86
N GLU A 7 6.10 -15.41 -36.41
CA GLU A 7 4.99 -15.91 -35.61
C GLU A 7 5.57 -16.93 -34.62
N GLN A 8 5.37 -16.70 -33.32
CA GLN A 8 5.76 -17.66 -32.31
C GLN A 8 4.79 -18.84 -32.39
N ASP A 9 5.26 -19.97 -32.91
CA ASP A 9 4.50 -21.21 -32.96
C ASP A 9 4.09 -21.62 -31.52
N PRO A 10 2.77 -21.70 -31.21
CA PRO A 10 2.28 -22.09 -29.88
C PRO A 10 2.76 -23.48 -29.44
N HIS A 11 3.14 -24.35 -30.37
CA HIS A 11 3.72 -25.67 -30.08
C HIS A 11 5.21 -25.63 -29.72
N ASN A 12 5.87 -24.49 -29.96
CA ASN A 12 7.28 -24.23 -29.63
C ASN A 12 7.46 -23.16 -28.53
N ALA A 13 6.36 -22.57 -28.02
CA ALA A 13 6.42 -21.90 -26.74
C ALA A 13 6.80 -22.94 -25.67
N PRO A 14 7.65 -22.60 -24.68
CA PRO A 14 7.80 -23.43 -23.48
C PRO A 14 6.44 -23.52 -22.78
N GLY A 15 5.63 -24.48 -23.21
CA GLY A 15 4.34 -24.78 -22.63
C GLY A 15 4.62 -25.46 -21.30
N LEU A 16 4.18 -24.81 -20.22
CA LEU A 16 4.04 -25.45 -18.92
C LEU A 16 3.28 -26.77 -19.15
N GLY A 17 3.94 -27.89 -18.86
CA GLY A 17 3.34 -29.22 -19.03
C GLY A 17 2.02 -29.32 -18.25
N PRO A 18 1.13 -30.28 -18.56
CA PRO A 18 -0.05 -30.54 -17.75
C PRO A 18 0.37 -30.96 -16.33
N GLY A 19 0.42 -30.00 -15.40
CA GLY A 19 0.97 -30.17 -14.05
C GLY A 19 2.11 -29.19 -13.68
N ASP A 20 2.57 -28.37 -14.61
CA ASP A 20 3.69 -27.43 -14.44
C ASP A 20 3.18 -26.03 -14.03
N GLY A 21 1.99 -25.96 -13.43
CA GLY A 21 1.51 -24.74 -12.78
C GLY A 21 2.23 -24.59 -11.44
N VAL A 22 2.73 -23.38 -11.16
CA VAL A 22 3.21 -23.05 -9.81
C VAL A 22 2.10 -23.36 -8.79
N PRO A 23 2.39 -24.14 -7.72
CA PRO A 23 1.41 -24.37 -6.67
C PRO A 23 0.79 -23.05 -6.19
N PRO A 24 -0.52 -23.02 -5.88
CA PRO A 24 -1.20 -21.80 -5.41
C PRO A 24 -0.60 -21.14 -4.15
N GLU A 25 0.36 -21.78 -3.47
CA GLU A 25 1.12 -21.26 -2.32
C GLU A 25 2.57 -20.81 -2.66
N GLU A 26 2.98 -20.85 -3.95
CA GLU A 26 4.26 -20.28 -4.43
C GLU A 26 4.20 -18.75 -4.61
N THR A 27 3.12 -18.13 -4.18
CA THR A 27 3.15 -16.70 -4.04
C THR A 27 4.12 -16.35 -2.89
N PRO A 28 5.02 -15.36 -3.06
CA PRO A 28 6.10 -15.12 -2.12
C PRO A 28 5.59 -14.95 -0.69
N GLN A 29 6.28 -15.50 0.33
CA GLN A 29 5.92 -15.40 1.77
C GLN A 29 5.51 -14.00 2.29
N GLY A 30 5.71 -12.93 1.52
CA GLY A 30 5.26 -11.57 1.79
C GLY A 30 3.87 -11.17 1.26
N GLU A 31 3.17 -11.91 0.41
CA GLU A 31 1.93 -11.38 -0.20
C GLU A 31 0.65 -11.54 0.64
N GLY A 32 0.70 -12.32 1.73
CA GLY A 32 -0.30 -12.28 2.81
C GLY A 32 0.08 -11.38 4.00
N SER A 33 1.22 -10.68 3.94
CA SER A 33 1.86 -10.14 5.12
C SER A 33 1.35 -8.74 5.47
N THR A 34 0.38 -8.67 6.39
CA THR A 34 -0.06 -7.42 7.05
C THR A 34 0.51 -7.26 8.45
N GLY A 35 1.35 -8.20 8.89
CA GLY A 35 1.97 -8.21 10.22
C GLY A 35 3.03 -7.12 10.36
N ALA A 36 3.28 -6.70 11.60
CA ALA A 36 4.33 -5.73 11.93
C ALA A 36 5.75 -6.23 11.55
N GLU A 37 5.90 -7.53 11.32
CA GLU A 37 7.13 -8.20 10.90
C GLU A 37 7.45 -8.07 9.39
N THR A 38 6.53 -7.48 8.61
CA THR A 38 6.70 -7.24 7.16
C THR A 38 7.54 -6.00 6.86
N GLY A 39 7.73 -5.12 7.85
CA GLY A 39 8.50 -3.91 7.68
C GLY A 39 10.01 -4.17 7.55
N PRO A 40 10.79 -3.18 7.08
CA PRO A 40 12.24 -3.26 7.10
C PRO A 40 12.75 -3.69 8.49
N ARG A 41 13.66 -4.68 8.53
CA ARG A 41 14.26 -5.18 9.79
C ARG A 41 15.22 -4.17 10.43
N ASP A 42 15.45 -3.07 9.74
CA ASP A 42 16.33 -1.98 10.12
C ASP A 42 15.76 -1.23 11.33
N LYS A 43 16.65 -0.52 12.04
CA LYS A 43 16.25 0.32 13.17
C LYS A 43 15.43 1.50 12.64
N GLN A 44 14.11 1.39 12.67
CA GLN A 44 13.24 2.52 12.35
C GLN A 44 13.61 3.71 13.24
N THR A 45 13.71 4.90 12.63
CA THR A 45 14.04 6.13 13.37
C THR A 45 12.96 6.40 14.43
N ARG A 46 13.29 6.10 15.69
CA ARG A 46 12.38 6.35 16.82
C ARG A 46 12.13 7.84 16.91
N GLY A 47 10.86 8.24 16.84
CA GLY A 47 10.43 9.63 17.13
C GLY A 47 9.64 10.30 16.02
N TRP A 48 9.73 9.83 14.77
CA TRP A 48 9.02 10.45 13.65
C TRP A 48 7.50 10.30 13.73
N ALA A 49 6.98 9.36 14.52
CA ALA A 49 5.54 9.23 14.76
C ALA A 49 4.97 10.36 15.66
N LYS A 50 5.78 10.93 16.57
CA LYS A 50 5.27 11.88 17.57
C LYS A 50 4.97 13.26 16.98
N GLY A 51 5.84 13.77 16.11
CA GLY A 51 5.68 15.09 15.49
C GLY A 51 4.37 15.23 14.71
N PRO A 52 4.10 14.36 13.73
CA PRO A 52 2.84 14.33 12.98
C PRO A 52 1.62 14.11 13.87
N ALA A 53 1.70 13.21 14.86
CA ALA A 53 0.58 12.96 15.77
C ALA A 53 0.21 14.21 16.59
N ILE A 54 1.19 14.95 17.10
CA ILE A 54 0.97 16.20 17.83
C ILE A 54 0.39 17.27 16.90
N ALA A 55 0.94 17.42 15.69
CA ALA A 55 0.44 18.38 14.71
C ALA A 55 -1.03 18.13 14.36
N LEU A 56 -1.41 16.86 14.15
CA LEU A 56 -2.80 16.46 13.92
C LEU A 56 -3.68 16.74 15.15
N GLY A 57 -3.19 16.46 16.36
CA GLY A 57 -3.91 16.78 17.60
C GLY A 57 -4.22 18.26 17.73
N ILE A 58 -3.24 19.13 17.44
CA ILE A 58 -3.44 20.59 17.44
C ILE A 58 -4.47 21.00 16.40
N LEU A 59 -4.37 20.47 15.17
CA LEU A 59 -5.31 20.77 14.09
C LEU A 59 -6.75 20.42 14.48
N VAL A 60 -6.96 19.24 15.07
CA VAL A 60 -8.29 18.81 15.55
C VAL A 60 -8.85 19.77 16.60
N VAL A 61 -8.03 20.19 17.58
CA VAL A 61 -8.45 21.15 18.60
C VAL A 61 -8.82 22.50 17.98
N LEU A 62 -8.04 22.98 17.02
CA LEU A 62 -8.35 24.23 16.30
C LEU A 62 -9.66 24.14 15.52
N CYS A 63 -9.90 23.05 14.80
CA CYS A 63 -11.16 22.81 14.10
C CYS A 63 -12.33 22.76 15.08
N ALA A 64 -12.21 22.04 16.19
CA ALA A 64 -13.25 21.96 17.21
C ALA A 64 -13.56 23.35 17.81
N ALA A 65 -12.53 24.11 18.17
CA ALA A 65 -12.69 25.47 18.69
C ALA A 65 -13.38 26.40 17.68
N PHE A 66 -13.03 26.30 16.40
CA PHE A 66 -13.70 27.06 15.33
C PHE A 66 -15.19 26.73 15.25
N PHE A 67 -15.57 25.45 15.23
CA PHE A 67 -16.98 25.06 15.17
C PHE A 67 -17.75 25.49 16.42
N ILE A 68 -17.14 25.39 17.60
CA ILE A 68 -17.75 25.89 18.85
C ILE A 68 -17.98 27.40 18.76
N ALA A 69 -16.97 28.17 18.37
CA ALA A 69 -17.09 29.62 18.22
C ALA A 69 -18.16 29.98 17.19
N TYR A 70 -18.17 29.32 16.03
CA TYR A 70 -19.18 29.52 14.99
C TYR A 70 -20.60 29.22 15.51
N ALA A 71 -20.78 28.09 16.19
CA ALA A 71 -22.07 27.72 16.77
C ALA A 71 -22.56 28.76 17.79
N VAL A 72 -21.67 29.27 18.64
CA VAL A 72 -21.98 30.36 19.58
C VAL A 72 -22.39 31.63 18.84
N THR A 73 -21.65 32.03 17.79
CA THR A 73 -21.98 33.23 17.01
C THR A 73 -23.30 33.13 16.25
N VAL A 74 -23.71 31.93 15.86
CA VAL A 74 -24.97 31.69 15.14
C VAL A 74 -26.14 31.53 16.09
N ALA A 75 -25.91 31.03 17.31
CA ALA A 75 -26.96 30.78 18.30
C ALA A 75 -27.30 32.00 19.16
N LEU A 76 -26.41 33.00 19.25
CA LEU A 76 -26.69 34.31 19.84
C LEU A 76 -27.38 35.24 18.84
#